data_AF-A0AAD0JBB7-F1
#
_entry.id   AF-A0AAD0JBB7-F1
#
_cell.length_a   1.000
_cell.length_b   1.000
_cell.length_c   1.000
_cell.angle_alpha   90.00
_cell.angle_beta   90.00
_cell.angle_gamma   90.00
#
_symmetry.space_group_name_H-M   'P 1'
#
loop_
_entity.id
_entity.type
_entity.pdbx_description
1 polymer ?
#
loop_
_entity_poly.entity_id
_entity_poly.type
_entity_poly.pdbx_seq_one_letter_code
_entity_poly.pdbx_strand_id
1 'polypeptide(L)'
;MTLSSFIRAGLMLACVLLAGCCPFGSEIRSRPTFVNPDVSPVASRAQVAACDRQGARLRSELERRFVDTTRAQCALPQPFADYTIVNAAGQALPPDEAAERRASHVQRLCADPVRTDKELAALCPDCRARADDQVAQCRTEKGIVRSSKPVRMCSMIRF
;
A
#
# COMPACT_ATOMS: atom_id res chain seq x y z
N MET A 1 48.51 5.81 42.42
CA MET A 1 47.44 6.23 41.50
C MET A 1 46.81 4.99 40.91
N THR A 2 45.57 4.69 41.34
CA THR A 2 44.95 3.36 41.26
C THR A 2 44.39 3.04 39.86
N LEU A 3 44.67 1.82 39.38
CA LEU A 3 44.21 1.19 38.13
C LEU A 3 42.72 1.44 37.80
N SER A 4 41.90 1.60 38.85
CA SER A 4 40.46 1.91 38.78
C SER A 4 40.11 3.22 38.06
N SER A 5 41.02 4.22 38.02
CA SER A 5 40.75 5.50 37.34
C SER A 5 40.88 5.39 35.82
N PHE A 6 41.79 4.54 35.34
CA PHE A 6 42.00 4.32 33.90
C PHE A 6 40.86 3.52 33.27
N ILE A 7 40.33 2.53 33.99
CA ILE A 7 39.19 1.74 33.52
C ILE A 7 37.93 2.61 33.44
N ARG A 8 37.68 3.48 34.43
CA ARG A 8 36.56 4.44 34.40
C ARG A 8 36.69 5.46 33.27
N ALA A 9 37.88 5.99 33.02
CA ALA A 9 38.12 6.92 31.92
C ALA A 9 37.95 6.24 30.54
N GLY A 10 38.44 5.01 30.38
CA GLY A 10 38.28 4.22 29.16
C GLY A 10 36.82 3.83 28.89
N LEU A 11 36.06 3.46 29.93
CA LEU A 11 34.64 3.12 29.81
C LEU A 11 33.79 4.35 29.45
N MET A 12 34.09 5.51 30.05
CA MET A 12 33.41 6.77 29.72
C MET A 12 33.70 7.19 28.27
N LEU A 13 34.94 7.05 27.79
CA LEU A 13 35.28 7.35 26.40
C LEU A 13 34.57 6.40 25.42
N ALA A 14 34.49 5.10 25.74
CA ALA A 14 33.75 4.13 24.95
C ALA A 14 32.24 4.40 24.94
N CYS A 15 31.66 4.81 26.07
CA CYS A 15 30.25 5.22 26.16
C CYS A 15 29.97 6.51 25.35
N VAL A 16 30.89 7.48 25.35
CA VAL A 16 30.77 8.70 24.55
C VAL A 16 30.90 8.42 23.05
N LEU A 17 31.78 7.49 22.67
CA LEU A 17 31.93 7.04 21.27
C LEU A 17 30.72 6.22 20.79
N LEU A 18 30.11 5.40 21.66
CA LEU A 18 28.89 4.65 21.35
C LEU A 18 27.62 5.53 21.34
N ALA A 19 27.64 6.69 22.01
CA ALA A 19 26.55 7.67 21.98
C ALA A 19 26.54 8.51 20.68
N GLY A 20 27.58 8.42 19.84
CA GLY A 20 27.63 9.02 18.51
C GLY A 20 26.85 8.20 17.47
N CYS A 21 25.54 8.07 17.63
CA CYS A 21 24.71 7.16 16.82
C CYS A 21 24.67 7.40 15.30
N CYS A 22 25.39 8.36 14.69
CA CYS A 22 25.53 8.49 13.24
C CYS A 22 26.92 9.06 12.84
N PRO A 23 27.95 8.23 12.57
CA PRO A 23 29.33 8.71 12.34
C PRO A 23 29.50 9.60 11.08
N PHE A 24 28.54 9.58 10.16
CA PHE A 24 28.60 10.31 8.87
C PHE A 24 27.54 11.43 8.77
N GLY A 25 27.04 11.91 9.90
CA GLY A 25 26.01 12.94 9.96
C GLY A 25 24.58 12.37 9.92
N SER A 26 23.61 13.20 10.33
CA SER A 26 22.18 12.86 10.32
C SER A 26 21.46 13.63 9.22
N GLU A 27 20.71 12.94 8.38
CA GLU A 27 19.76 13.55 7.46
C GLU A 27 18.39 13.64 8.14
N ILE A 28 17.74 14.81 8.10
CA ILE A 28 16.35 14.94 8.54
C ILE A 28 15.47 14.62 7.34
N ARG A 29 14.80 13.46 7.37
CA ARG A 29 13.77 13.12 6.38
C ARG A 29 12.38 13.23 6.99
N SER A 30 11.51 13.94 6.31
CA SER A 30 10.07 13.90 6.57
C SER A 30 9.49 12.63 5.94
N ARG A 31 9.52 11.52 6.68
CA ARG A 31 8.67 10.38 6.32
C ARG A 31 7.26 10.65 6.82
N PRO A 32 6.23 10.60 5.96
CA PRO A 32 4.88 10.70 6.43
C PRO A 32 4.57 9.50 7.32
N THR A 33 4.28 9.77 8.58
CA THR A 33 3.86 8.76 9.56
C THR A 33 2.44 9.02 9.95
N PHE A 34 1.61 7.99 10.00
CA PHE A 34 0.25 8.11 10.50
C PHE A 34 0.27 7.93 12.01
N VAL A 35 -0.32 8.88 12.74
CA VAL A 35 -0.41 8.84 14.19
C VAL A 35 -1.77 9.32 14.66
N ASN A 36 -2.26 8.77 15.76
CA ASN A 36 -3.38 9.32 16.50
C ASN A 36 -2.79 10.09 17.70
N PRO A 37 -2.95 11.42 17.78
CA PRO A 37 -2.35 12.24 18.83
C PRO A 37 -3.02 12.07 20.19
N ASP A 38 -4.26 11.56 20.23
CA ASP A 38 -5.08 11.48 21.45
C ASP A 38 -4.81 10.20 22.26
N VAL A 39 -3.93 9.33 21.76
CA VAL A 39 -3.61 8.04 22.37
C VAL A 39 -2.10 7.83 22.49
N SER A 40 -1.71 6.81 23.27
CA SER A 40 -0.30 6.44 23.40
C SER A 40 0.32 6.03 22.05
N PRO A 41 1.64 6.22 21.83
CA PRO A 41 2.28 5.84 20.58
C PRO A 41 2.10 4.37 20.18
N VAL A 42 2.03 3.47 21.17
CA VAL A 42 1.79 2.04 20.95
C VAL A 42 0.36 1.81 20.46
N ALA A 43 -0.63 2.43 21.12
CA ALA A 43 -2.03 2.35 20.70
C ALA A 43 -2.24 2.96 19.31
N SER A 44 -1.60 4.10 19.02
CA SER A 44 -1.65 4.72 17.70
C SER A 44 -1.10 3.78 16.61
N ARG A 45 0.06 3.15 16.81
CA ARG A 45 0.61 2.18 15.84
C ARG A 45 -0.32 0.99 15.65
N ALA A 46 -0.93 0.50 16.72
CA ALA A 46 -1.88 -0.61 16.66
C ALA A 46 -3.14 -0.25 15.85
N GLN A 47 -3.66 0.97 16.02
CA GLN A 47 -4.81 1.48 15.27
C GLN A 47 -4.48 1.65 13.77
N VAL A 48 -3.33 2.23 13.43
CA VAL A 48 -2.87 2.35 12.04
C VAL A 48 -2.74 0.97 11.39
N ALA A 49 -2.05 0.05 12.05
CA ALA A 49 -1.89 -1.31 11.54
C ALA A 49 -3.23 -2.05 11.42
N ALA A 50 -4.21 -1.75 12.27
CA ALA A 50 -5.56 -2.32 12.15
C ALA A 50 -6.27 -1.81 10.89
N CYS A 51 -6.24 -0.49 10.61
CA CYS A 51 -6.80 0.06 9.38
C CYS A 51 -6.10 -0.52 8.14
N ASP A 52 -4.76 -0.63 8.16
CA ASP A 52 -4.00 -1.19 7.04
C ASP A 52 -4.37 -2.66 6.78
N ARG A 53 -4.53 -3.46 7.84
CA ARG A 53 -5.00 -4.84 7.72
C ARG A 53 -6.42 -4.92 7.17
N GLN A 54 -7.31 -4.01 7.56
CA GLN A 54 -8.67 -3.95 7.02
C GLN A 54 -8.66 -3.67 5.51
N GLY A 55 -7.87 -2.67 5.07
CA GLY A 55 -7.67 -2.39 3.65
C GLY A 55 -7.09 -3.57 2.88
N ALA A 56 -6.05 -4.21 3.42
CA ALA A 56 -5.43 -5.38 2.79
C ALA A 56 -6.42 -6.55 2.63
N ARG A 57 -7.25 -6.82 3.65
CA ARG A 57 -8.30 -7.84 3.60
C ARG A 57 -9.33 -7.52 2.53
N LEU A 58 -9.86 -6.30 2.53
CA LEU A 58 -10.84 -5.85 1.54
C LEU A 58 -10.27 -5.94 0.13
N ARG A 59 -9.03 -5.49 -0.07
CA ARG A 59 -8.34 -5.61 -1.36
C ARG A 59 -8.27 -7.05 -1.83
N SER A 60 -7.81 -7.97 -0.99
CA SER A 60 -7.74 -9.39 -1.34
C SER A 60 -9.10 -9.98 -1.65
N GLU A 61 -10.16 -9.56 -0.94
CA GLU A 61 -11.53 -10.01 -1.22
C GLU A 61 -12.03 -9.51 -2.58
N LEU A 62 -11.84 -8.22 -2.87
CA LEU A 62 -12.21 -7.61 -4.15
C LEU A 62 -11.43 -8.25 -5.32
N GLU A 63 -10.13 -8.47 -5.14
CA GLU A 63 -9.27 -9.11 -6.14
C GLU A 63 -9.73 -10.55 -6.42
N ARG A 64 -10.03 -11.35 -5.38
CA ARG A 64 -10.56 -12.72 -5.56
C ARG A 64 -11.89 -12.71 -6.28
N ARG A 65 -12.83 -11.86 -5.84
CA ARG A 65 -14.15 -11.75 -6.46
C ARG A 65 -14.05 -11.33 -7.93
N PHE A 66 -13.13 -10.42 -8.25
CA PHE A 66 -12.84 -10.02 -9.62
C PHE A 66 -12.34 -11.21 -10.45
N VAL A 67 -11.32 -11.92 -9.96
CA VAL A 67 -10.78 -13.11 -10.63
C VAL A 67 -11.86 -14.17 -10.88
N ASP A 68 -12.65 -14.51 -9.86
CA ASP A 68 -13.70 -15.52 -9.94
C ASP A 68 -14.76 -15.12 -10.97
N THR A 69 -15.22 -13.87 -10.93
CA THR A 69 -16.22 -13.34 -11.87
C THR A 69 -15.66 -13.32 -13.28
N THR A 70 -14.42 -12.87 -13.47
CA THR A 70 -13.77 -12.82 -14.79
C THR A 70 -13.59 -14.21 -15.37
N ARG A 71 -13.12 -15.19 -14.57
CA ARG A 71 -12.99 -16.58 -15.05
C ARG A 71 -14.34 -17.16 -15.45
N ALA A 72 -15.38 -16.94 -14.64
CA ALA A 72 -16.73 -17.38 -14.97
C ALA A 72 -17.23 -16.75 -16.30
N GLN A 73 -16.97 -15.45 -16.51
CA GLN A 73 -17.32 -14.76 -17.76
C GLN A 73 -16.54 -15.29 -18.96
N CYS A 74 -15.24 -15.55 -18.81
CA CYS A 74 -14.41 -16.11 -19.89
C CYS A 74 -14.80 -17.54 -20.28
N ALA A 75 -15.49 -18.28 -19.41
CA ALA A 75 -16.00 -19.62 -19.69
C ALA A 75 -17.33 -19.61 -20.45
N LEU A 76 -17.99 -18.45 -20.61
CA LEU A 76 -19.24 -18.35 -21.36
C LEU A 76 -18.99 -18.37 -22.88
N PRO A 77 -19.96 -18.84 -23.69
CA PRO A 77 -19.86 -18.79 -25.15
C PRO A 77 -19.71 -17.36 -25.70
N GLN A 78 -20.30 -16.37 -25.02
CA GLN A 78 -20.15 -14.95 -25.31
C GLN A 78 -19.76 -14.20 -24.03
N PRO A 79 -18.45 -14.05 -23.74
CA PRO A 79 -18.00 -13.38 -22.54
C PRO A 79 -18.45 -11.92 -22.48
N PHE A 80 -18.91 -11.46 -21.31
CA PHE A 80 -19.31 -10.07 -21.05
C PHE A 80 -20.43 -9.54 -21.97
N ALA A 81 -21.27 -10.43 -22.54
CA ALA A 81 -22.37 -10.03 -23.42
C ALA A 81 -23.38 -9.11 -22.71
N ASP A 82 -23.61 -9.36 -21.42
CA ASP A 82 -24.55 -8.62 -20.57
C ASP A 82 -23.99 -7.29 -20.03
N TYR A 83 -22.74 -6.95 -20.37
CA TYR A 83 -22.10 -5.74 -19.86
C TYR A 83 -22.41 -4.55 -20.78
N THR A 84 -22.95 -3.50 -20.18
CA THR A 84 -23.10 -2.19 -20.82
C THR A 84 -21.75 -1.48 -20.83
N ILE A 85 -21.21 -1.22 -22.02
CA ILE A 85 -19.97 -0.46 -22.16
C ILE A 85 -20.33 1.02 -22.27
N VAL A 86 -19.74 1.81 -21.38
CA VAL A 86 -19.95 3.26 -21.31
C VAL A 86 -18.69 4.04 -21.65
N ASN A 87 -18.85 5.27 -22.12
CA ASN A 87 -17.77 6.23 -22.30
C ASN A 87 -17.37 6.88 -20.96
N ALA A 88 -16.40 7.80 -20.99
CA ALA A 88 -15.94 8.53 -19.81
C ALA A 88 -17.02 9.43 -19.17
N ALA A 89 -18.05 9.80 -19.92
CA ALA A 89 -19.21 10.54 -19.43
C ALA A 89 -20.32 9.63 -18.86
N GLY A 90 -20.11 8.30 -18.83
CA GLY A 90 -21.08 7.33 -18.35
C GLY A 90 -22.22 7.02 -19.34
N GLN A 91 -22.11 7.48 -20.58
CA GLN A 91 -23.11 7.22 -21.61
C GLN A 91 -22.80 5.90 -22.31
N ALA A 92 -23.83 5.10 -22.61
CA ALA A 92 -23.68 3.85 -23.34
C ALA A 92 -23.09 4.11 -24.74
N LEU A 93 -22.12 3.29 -25.14
CA LEU A 93 -21.55 3.34 -26.47
C LEU A 93 -22.54 2.82 -27.53
N PRO A 94 -22.45 3.30 -28.78
CA PRO A 94 -23.15 2.68 -29.91
C PRO A 94 -22.83 1.18 -30.02
N PRO A 95 -23.75 0.35 -30.53
CA PRO A 95 -23.58 -1.11 -30.57
C PRO A 95 -22.28 -1.59 -31.24
N ASP A 96 -21.90 -0.97 -32.36
CA ASP A 96 -20.69 -1.37 -33.10
C ASP A 96 -19.40 -1.06 -32.31
N GLU A 97 -19.33 0.13 -31.71
CA GLU A 97 -18.22 0.51 -30.82
C GLU A 97 -18.19 -0.35 -29.55
N ALA A 98 -19.35 -0.66 -28.97
CA ALA A 98 -19.45 -1.53 -27.82
C ALA A 98 -18.96 -2.95 -28.15
N ALA A 99 -19.27 -3.48 -29.34
CA ALA A 99 -18.78 -4.79 -29.77
C ALA A 99 -17.26 -4.82 -29.88
N GLU A 100 -16.65 -3.80 -30.49
CA GLU A 100 -15.20 -3.70 -30.62
C GLU A 100 -14.51 -3.57 -29.24
N ARG A 101 -15.05 -2.72 -28.37
CA ARG A 101 -14.54 -2.53 -27.00
C ARG A 101 -14.68 -3.80 -26.18
N ARG A 102 -15.76 -4.56 -26.35
CA ARG A 102 -15.95 -5.87 -25.72
C ARG A 102 -14.91 -6.87 -26.22
N ALA A 103 -14.70 -6.96 -27.54
CA ALA A 103 -13.70 -7.86 -28.10
C ALA A 103 -12.29 -7.56 -27.55
N SER A 104 -11.91 -6.28 -27.47
CA SER A 104 -10.65 -5.87 -26.83
C SER A 104 -10.60 -6.21 -25.33
N HIS A 105 -11.72 -6.08 -24.62
CA HIS A 105 -11.81 -6.45 -23.21
C HIS A 105 -11.65 -7.96 -23.00
N VAL A 106 -12.31 -8.77 -23.83
CA VAL A 106 -12.19 -10.24 -23.85
C VAL A 106 -10.75 -10.64 -24.16
N GLN A 107 -10.13 -10.06 -25.19
CA GLN A 107 -8.74 -10.34 -25.52
C GLN A 107 -7.81 -9.97 -24.35
N ARG A 108 -8.11 -8.92 -23.58
CA ARG A 108 -7.28 -8.53 -22.45
C ARG A 108 -7.40 -9.49 -21.26
N LEU A 109 -8.62 -9.91 -20.93
CA LEU A 109 -8.92 -10.69 -19.73
C LEU A 109 -8.88 -12.20 -19.95
N CYS A 110 -9.37 -12.66 -21.08
CA CYS A 110 -9.54 -14.08 -21.42
C CYS A 110 -8.47 -14.60 -22.39
N ALA A 111 -7.42 -13.82 -22.69
CA ALA A 111 -6.36 -14.20 -23.62
C ALA A 111 -5.71 -15.55 -23.28
N ASP A 112 -5.21 -16.20 -24.34
CA ASP A 112 -4.36 -17.39 -24.30
C ASP A 112 -2.87 -16.97 -24.41
N PRO A 113 -1.96 -17.41 -23.52
CA PRO A 113 -2.18 -18.28 -22.36
C PRO A 113 -3.06 -17.64 -21.30
N VAL A 114 -3.95 -18.48 -20.72
CA VAL A 114 -4.85 -18.10 -19.64
C VAL A 114 -4.04 -17.44 -18.53
N ARG A 115 -4.35 -16.18 -18.25
CA ARG A 115 -3.68 -15.39 -17.21
C ARG A 115 -3.78 -16.09 -15.86
N THR A 116 -2.71 -15.96 -15.08
CA THR A 116 -2.73 -16.39 -13.67
C THR A 116 -3.68 -15.50 -12.85
N ASP A 117 -4.16 -16.00 -11.72
CA ASP A 117 -5.04 -15.23 -10.82
C ASP A 117 -4.40 -13.92 -10.36
N LYS A 118 -3.08 -13.92 -10.19
CA LYS A 118 -2.31 -12.73 -9.82
C LYS A 118 -2.31 -11.68 -10.92
N GLU A 119 -2.19 -12.09 -12.18
CA GLU A 119 -2.23 -11.18 -13.33
C GLU A 119 -3.64 -10.63 -13.55
N LEU A 120 -4.67 -11.47 -13.38
CA LEU A 120 -6.06 -11.03 -13.41
C LEU A 120 -6.37 -10.05 -12.29
N ALA A 121 -6.00 -10.36 -11.04
CA ALA A 121 -6.20 -9.48 -9.89
C ALA A 121 -5.55 -8.10 -10.10
N ALA A 122 -4.38 -8.05 -10.76
CA ALA A 122 -3.71 -6.78 -11.09
C ALA A 122 -4.45 -5.92 -12.12
N LEU A 123 -5.36 -6.51 -12.91
CA LEU A 123 -6.21 -5.81 -13.86
C LEU A 123 -7.52 -5.30 -13.24
N CYS A 124 -7.77 -5.58 -11.96
CA CYS A 124 -8.96 -5.06 -11.30
C CYS A 124 -8.90 -3.53 -11.23
N PRO A 125 -9.84 -2.80 -11.88
CA PRO A 125 -9.75 -1.36 -12.04
C PRO A 125 -9.82 -0.61 -10.70
N ASP A 126 -10.71 -1.04 -9.81
CA ASP A 126 -11.02 -0.30 -8.58
C ASP A 126 -10.62 -1.00 -7.29
N CYS A 127 -10.10 -2.23 -7.35
CA CYS A 127 -9.82 -3.02 -6.14
C CYS A 127 -8.86 -2.29 -5.17
N ARG A 128 -7.80 -1.68 -5.74
CA ARG A 128 -6.83 -0.92 -4.95
C ARG A 128 -7.42 0.39 -4.44
N ALA A 129 -8.06 1.17 -5.31
CA ALA A 129 -8.62 2.46 -4.95
C ALA A 129 -9.65 2.33 -3.82
N ARG A 130 -10.60 1.38 -3.92
CA ARG A 130 -11.60 1.12 -2.87
C ARG A 130 -10.98 0.69 -1.55
N ALA A 131 -9.91 -0.10 -1.60
CA ALA A 131 -9.20 -0.50 -0.39
C ALA A 131 -8.46 0.68 0.26
N ASP A 132 -7.82 1.53 -0.55
CA ASP A 132 -7.15 2.74 -0.10
C ASP A 132 -8.16 3.75 0.50
N ASP A 133 -9.35 3.89 -0.11
CA ASP A 133 -10.45 4.71 0.41
C ASP A 133 -10.96 4.18 1.76
N GLN A 134 -11.14 2.86 1.89
CA GLN A 134 -11.51 2.24 3.16
C GLN A 134 -10.46 2.49 4.26
N VAL A 135 -9.17 2.47 3.92
CA VAL A 135 -8.09 2.79 4.85
C VAL A 135 -8.14 4.27 5.23
N ALA A 136 -8.35 5.16 4.27
CA ALA A 136 -8.47 6.59 4.50
C ALA A 136 -9.66 6.90 5.43
N GLN A 137 -10.82 6.30 5.17
CA GLN A 137 -12.00 6.43 6.02
C GLN A 137 -11.74 5.91 7.44
N CYS A 138 -11.18 4.70 7.59
CA CYS A 138 -10.83 4.14 8.90
C CYS A 138 -9.89 5.05 9.69
N ARG A 139 -8.92 5.67 9.01
CA ARG A 139 -7.98 6.62 9.64
C ARG A 139 -8.69 7.89 10.09
N THR A 140 -9.53 8.47 9.24
CA THR A 140 -10.34 9.66 9.56
C THR A 140 -11.25 9.40 10.77
N GLU A 141 -11.98 8.30 10.78
CA GLU A 141 -12.88 7.91 11.88
C GLU A 141 -12.14 7.71 13.22
N LYS A 142 -10.87 7.30 13.16
CA LYS A 142 -10.02 7.11 14.34
C LYS A 142 -9.19 8.33 14.72
N GLY A 143 -9.38 9.48 14.07
CA GLY A 143 -8.58 10.69 14.32
C GLY A 143 -7.09 10.51 13.98
N ILE A 144 -6.76 9.54 13.12
CA ILE A 144 -5.39 9.30 12.68
C ILE A 144 -5.00 10.35 11.65
N VAL A 145 -4.01 11.16 11.97
CA VAL A 145 -3.50 12.22 11.10
C VAL A 145 -2.16 11.84 10.47
N ARG A 146 -1.90 12.39 9.29
CA ARG A 146 -0.59 12.33 8.67
C ARG A 146 0.34 13.30 9.40
N SER A 147 1.26 12.77 10.18
CA SER A 147 2.32 13.51 10.84
C SER A 147 3.61 13.44 10.05
N SER A 148 4.11 14.59 9.63
CA SER A 148 5.47 14.75 9.10
C SER A 148 6.43 15.10 10.23
N LYS A 149 6.57 14.20 11.22
CA LYS A 149 7.62 14.42 12.22
C LYS A 149 8.98 14.22 11.56
N PRO A 150 9.90 15.20 11.66
CA PRO A 150 11.25 15.04 11.15
C PRO A 150 11.93 13.88 11.90
N VAL A 151 12.32 12.84 11.17
CA VAL A 151 13.09 11.73 11.74
C VAL A 151 14.55 11.94 11.34
N ARG A 152 15.46 12.01 12.33
CA ARG A 152 16.91 11.92 12.06
C ARG A 152 17.23 10.50 11.63
N MET A 153 17.67 10.35 10.39
CA MET A 153 18.25 9.11 9.88
C MET A 153 19.75 9.28 9.78
N CYS A 154 20.50 8.23 10.08
CA CYS A 154 21.93 8.23 9.80
C CYS A 154 22.14 8.21 8.29
N SER A 155 22.95 9.14 7.80
CA SER A 155 23.36 9.18 6.40
C SER A 155 24.26 7.98 6.11
N MET A 156 23.95 7.21 5.06
CA MET A 156 24.89 6.26 4.46
C MET A 156 25.63 6.99 3.33
N ILE A 157 26.97 6.94 3.34
CA ILE A 157 27.79 7.41 2.22
C ILE A 157 27.38 6.63 0.97
N ARG A 158 26.98 7.34 -0.09
CA ARG A 158 26.97 6.78 -1.45
C ARG A 158 28.34 7.09 -2.06
N PHE A 159 29.12 6.04 -2.30
CA PHE A 159 30.28 6.08 -3.20
C PHE A 159 29.81 6.03 -4.65
#